data_AF-A0A0F9IWC3-F1
#
_entry.id   AF-A0A0F9IWC3-F1
#
_cell.length_a   1.000
_cell.length_b   1.000
_cell.length_c   1.000
_cell.angle_alpha   90.00
_cell.angle_beta   90.00
_cell.angle_gamma   90.00
#
_symmetry.space_group_name_H-M   'P 1'
#
loop_
_entity.id
_entity.type
_entity.pdbx_description
1 polymer ?
#
loop_
_entity_poly.entity_id
_entity_poly.type
_entity_poly.pdbx_seq_one_letter_code
_entity_poly.pdbx_strand_id
1 'polypeptide(L)'
;MAEVFYSVCPRGTADLKDVGDQVSITSGVLTLETGDWSAKNIGVGVNIEYNSLKCFISAVNSATSFDVLTATGGTPGDQATTDVTSLHHEYTSLSAAEAGFTDASHVNNTDLSAATGASTKVNICCYADDDDQTADSTTVTIDYGTDDADYYVNVYTPNAATGSKGCLSDESGQGTYQRHDGKWNANAYYLEMSVSVLRNSSPYTRIEGLQLHLNGGSNRRAYWSETTGAGEVWFTHSIAKATLSGGDASSSGIYLRKYNTVHVVHNNVVYDFINAANSNWGINRNDGTGRVYNNTVYNCRTGVYSSTNRTGRLKNNVVKDCTGSDYAGTFHANSTHNIGNNAASELAFGATHEAAKTTDGTEADKLVDSSETFPNVVVGNVVKNTTDTTYTYVTSIAEAASGKLGLNDDIFISGENYNVYTNKFGSVTFENEGADDFHLGSGDTLARGEGSDLSGEGYFTDDVDGDARDVWSIGADEGQSGVTTYNGSAAITLASLSVTGSGTYTPLYEATVTLTLGSLSVTAAGTYTPLYQGSGTLTVGSLIVAAAGTLSYQGTGSLTVGSLSVSGAATYTPLYQGTGTLTVAALSVTGAG
;
A
#
# COMPACT_ATOMS: atom_id res chain seq x y z
N MET A 1 -3.17 -5.91 -29.14
CA MET A 1 -1.95 -5.26 -28.61
C MET A 1 -1.08 -6.39 -28.12
N ALA A 2 0.18 -6.44 -28.55
CA ALA A 2 1.08 -7.49 -28.09
C ALA A 2 1.56 -7.15 -26.68
N GLU A 3 1.74 -8.15 -25.83
CA GLU A 3 2.36 -8.01 -24.51
C GLU A 3 3.51 -9.01 -24.44
N VAL A 4 4.61 -8.62 -23.82
CA VAL A 4 5.72 -9.53 -23.52
C VAL A 4 5.98 -9.57 -22.03
N PHE A 5 6.46 -10.71 -21.56
CA PHE A 5 6.73 -10.96 -20.15
C PHE A 5 8.11 -11.59 -20.03
N TYR A 6 8.97 -10.99 -19.21
CA TYR A 6 10.29 -11.53 -18.90
C TYR A 6 10.53 -11.48 -17.41
N SER A 7 11.07 -12.56 -16.86
CA SER A 7 11.38 -12.64 -15.45
C SER A 7 12.83 -12.30 -15.16
N VAL A 8 13.03 -11.65 -14.02
CA VAL A 8 14.33 -11.35 -13.42
C VAL A 8 14.41 -12.08 -12.08
N CYS A 9 15.52 -12.76 -11.80
CA CYS A 9 15.77 -13.37 -10.49
C CYS A 9 17.28 -13.36 -10.16
N PRO A 10 17.71 -12.83 -9.00
CA PRO A 10 19.13 -12.84 -8.60
C PRO A 10 19.75 -14.24 -8.48
N ARG A 11 18.92 -15.27 -8.21
CA ARG A 11 19.34 -16.70 -8.22
C ARG A 11 19.98 -17.11 -9.54
N GLY A 12 19.61 -16.42 -10.61
CA GLY A 12 20.15 -16.58 -11.94
C GLY A 12 19.25 -17.39 -12.88
N THR A 13 19.84 -17.91 -13.96
CA THR A 13 19.13 -18.66 -15.02
C THR A 13 19.27 -20.17 -14.86
N ALA A 14 19.40 -20.66 -13.62
CA ALA A 14 19.49 -22.09 -13.35
C ALA A 14 18.16 -22.78 -13.73
N ASP A 15 18.25 -24.01 -14.22
CA ASP A 15 17.09 -24.79 -14.64
C ASP A 15 16.31 -25.30 -13.42
N LEU A 16 15.01 -24.98 -13.39
CA LEU A 16 14.05 -25.28 -12.34
C LEU A 16 13.23 -26.54 -12.63
N LYS A 17 13.33 -27.12 -13.84
CA LYS A 17 12.52 -28.30 -14.21
C LYS A 17 12.95 -29.54 -13.44
N ASP A 18 12.01 -30.45 -13.24
CA ASP A 18 12.32 -31.81 -12.80
C ASP A 18 12.48 -32.77 -13.98
N VAL A 19 13.20 -33.87 -13.76
CA VAL A 19 13.38 -34.90 -14.79
C VAL A 19 12.04 -35.56 -15.08
N GLY A 20 11.61 -35.47 -16.34
CA GLY A 20 10.35 -36.07 -16.80
C GLY A 20 9.17 -35.11 -16.79
N ASP A 21 9.39 -33.82 -16.53
CA ASP A 21 8.37 -32.78 -16.75
C ASP A 21 7.95 -32.76 -18.22
N GLN A 22 6.64 -32.83 -18.48
CA GLN A 22 6.06 -32.78 -19.82
C GLN A 22 4.93 -31.76 -19.87
N VAL A 23 4.83 -31.08 -21.00
CA VAL A 23 3.82 -30.05 -21.26
C VAL A 23 3.12 -30.27 -22.59
N SER A 24 1.90 -29.75 -22.70
CA SER A 24 1.19 -29.57 -23.96
C SER A 24 0.75 -28.11 -24.09
N ILE A 25 0.56 -27.63 -25.32
CA ILE A 25 0.04 -26.27 -25.58
C ILE A 25 -1.15 -26.36 -26.53
N THR A 26 -2.26 -25.73 -26.17
CA THR A 26 -3.43 -25.56 -27.03
C THR A 26 -3.89 -24.12 -26.99
N SER A 27 -3.88 -23.45 -28.15
CA SER A 27 -4.35 -22.07 -28.31
C SER A 27 -3.73 -21.08 -27.32
N GLY A 28 -2.42 -21.23 -27.04
CA GLY A 28 -1.68 -20.38 -26.11
C GLY A 28 -1.86 -20.73 -24.63
N VAL A 29 -2.57 -21.80 -24.29
CA VAL A 29 -2.64 -22.32 -22.92
C VAL A 29 -1.72 -23.52 -22.81
N LEU A 30 -0.72 -23.42 -21.94
CA LEU A 30 0.17 -24.50 -21.57
C LEU A 30 -0.44 -25.31 -20.41
N THR A 31 -0.41 -26.64 -20.52
CA THR A 31 -0.83 -27.57 -19.47
C THR A 31 0.35 -28.45 -19.07
N LEU A 32 0.57 -28.59 -17.76
CA LEU A 32 1.55 -29.54 -17.20
C LEU A 32 0.94 -30.94 -17.20
N GLU A 33 1.47 -31.83 -18.03
CA GLU A 33 0.98 -33.20 -18.23
C GLU A 33 1.62 -34.16 -17.20
N THR A 34 2.90 -33.95 -16.91
CA THR A 34 3.65 -34.63 -15.85
C THR A 34 4.60 -33.64 -15.19
N GLY A 35 4.78 -33.77 -13.87
CA GLY A 35 5.60 -32.86 -13.06
C GLY A 35 4.80 -32.24 -11.92
N ASP A 36 5.48 -31.47 -11.07
CA ASP A 36 4.84 -30.65 -10.03
C ASP A 36 5.59 -29.32 -9.91
N TRP A 37 4.95 -28.24 -10.31
CA TRP A 37 5.51 -26.89 -10.22
C TRP A 37 4.98 -26.08 -9.06
N SER A 38 4.13 -26.66 -8.21
CA SER A 38 3.39 -25.93 -7.16
C SER A 38 4.29 -25.28 -6.10
N ALA A 39 5.48 -25.83 -5.88
CA ALA A 39 6.47 -25.34 -4.93
C ALA A 39 7.72 -24.80 -5.62
N LYS A 40 7.62 -24.34 -6.86
CA LYS A 40 8.75 -23.72 -7.57
C LYS A 40 8.54 -22.22 -7.65
N ASN A 41 9.63 -21.46 -7.57
CA ASN A 41 9.66 -20.01 -7.79
C ASN A 41 9.38 -19.67 -9.26
N ILE A 42 8.14 -19.90 -9.70
CA ILE A 42 7.71 -19.73 -11.08
C ILE A 42 6.43 -18.91 -11.18
N GLY A 43 6.20 -18.30 -12.33
CA GLY A 43 5.02 -17.50 -12.59
C GLY A 43 5.19 -16.70 -13.88
N VAL A 44 4.47 -15.59 -13.99
CA VAL A 44 4.59 -14.67 -15.13
C VAL A 44 6.04 -14.30 -15.44
N GLY A 45 6.39 -14.32 -16.73
CA GLY A 45 7.73 -14.02 -17.25
C GLY A 45 8.74 -15.17 -17.22
N VAL A 46 8.42 -16.32 -16.63
CA VAL A 46 9.31 -17.51 -16.65
C VAL A 46 9.38 -18.08 -18.07
N ASN A 47 10.59 -18.42 -18.51
CA ASN A 47 10.88 -19.04 -19.79
C ASN A 47 10.70 -20.56 -19.69
N ILE A 48 9.97 -21.13 -20.65
CA ILE A 48 9.79 -22.56 -20.84
C ILE A 48 10.32 -22.93 -22.23
N GLU A 49 11.35 -23.76 -22.26
CA GLU A 49 11.88 -24.34 -23.49
C GLU A 49 11.36 -25.75 -23.70
N TYR A 50 10.97 -26.06 -24.93
CA TYR A 50 10.41 -27.36 -25.33
C TYR A 50 10.60 -27.55 -26.84
N ASN A 51 10.94 -28.75 -27.30
CA ASN A 51 11.03 -29.06 -28.74
C ASN A 51 11.83 -28.02 -29.58
N SER A 52 12.92 -27.47 -29.03
CA SER A 52 13.72 -26.37 -29.63
C SER A 52 12.97 -25.03 -29.85
N LEU A 53 11.84 -24.84 -29.18
CA LEU A 53 11.06 -23.61 -29.10
C LEU A 53 11.10 -23.06 -27.66
N LYS A 54 10.70 -21.80 -27.50
CA LYS A 54 10.54 -21.16 -26.19
C LYS A 54 9.24 -20.37 -26.09
N CYS A 55 8.63 -20.34 -24.91
CA CYS A 55 7.53 -19.47 -24.57
C CYS A 55 7.69 -18.90 -23.15
N PHE A 56 6.88 -17.90 -22.82
CA PHE A 56 6.91 -17.18 -21.55
C PHE A 56 5.53 -17.18 -20.93
N ILE A 57 5.44 -17.42 -19.63
CA ILE A 57 4.17 -17.35 -18.90
C ILE A 57 3.65 -15.91 -18.90
N SER A 58 2.44 -15.68 -19.38
CA SER A 58 1.75 -14.38 -19.35
C SER A 58 0.65 -14.32 -18.30
N ALA A 59 0.13 -15.47 -17.86
CA ALA A 59 -0.76 -15.57 -16.70
C ALA A 59 -0.68 -16.96 -16.06
N VAL A 60 -0.88 -17.00 -14.74
CA VAL A 60 -1.01 -18.26 -13.99
C VAL A 60 -2.50 -18.57 -13.81
N ASN A 61 -2.99 -19.68 -14.37
CA ASN A 61 -4.38 -20.12 -14.17
C ASN A 61 -4.50 -21.05 -12.96
N SER A 62 -3.50 -21.90 -12.78
CA SER A 62 -3.33 -22.82 -11.64
C SER A 62 -1.90 -23.35 -11.61
N ALA A 63 -1.55 -24.19 -10.63
CA ALA A 63 -0.24 -24.84 -10.56
C ALA A 63 0.09 -25.75 -11.78
N THR A 64 -0.90 -26.10 -12.61
CA THR A 64 -0.72 -26.98 -13.78
C THR A 64 -1.21 -26.36 -15.09
N SER A 65 -1.58 -25.08 -15.10
CA SER A 65 -2.10 -24.41 -16.30
C SER A 65 -1.72 -22.93 -16.33
N PHE A 66 -1.21 -22.51 -17.48
CA PHE A 66 -0.62 -21.18 -17.70
C PHE A 66 -0.98 -20.65 -19.08
N ASP A 67 -1.31 -19.37 -19.16
CA ASP A 67 -1.33 -18.69 -20.46
C ASP A 67 0.12 -18.35 -20.84
N VAL A 68 0.48 -18.56 -22.10
CA VAL A 68 1.84 -18.37 -22.60
C VAL A 68 1.89 -17.55 -23.89
N LEU A 69 2.96 -16.76 -24.01
CA LEU A 69 3.28 -15.95 -25.19
C LEU A 69 4.67 -16.30 -25.72
N THR A 70 4.93 -15.99 -26.99
CA THR A 70 6.29 -16.03 -27.53
C THR A 70 7.12 -14.88 -26.95
N ALA A 71 8.44 -14.92 -27.15
CA ALA A 71 9.35 -13.83 -26.77
C ALA A 71 9.03 -12.47 -27.43
N THR A 72 8.09 -12.42 -28.36
CA THR A 72 7.69 -11.21 -29.09
C THR A 72 6.18 -10.93 -28.97
N GLY A 73 5.51 -11.62 -28.03
CA GLY A 73 4.11 -11.36 -27.68
C GLY A 73 3.07 -11.98 -28.61
N GLY A 74 3.48 -12.94 -29.45
CA GLY A 74 2.58 -13.76 -30.25
C GLY A 74 2.07 -14.98 -29.47
N THR A 75 1.01 -15.62 -29.96
CA THR A 75 0.54 -16.90 -29.41
C THR A 75 1.44 -18.04 -29.92
N PRO A 76 2.01 -18.88 -29.04
CA PRO A 76 2.74 -20.07 -29.46
C PRO A 76 1.84 -21.04 -30.24
N GLY A 77 2.40 -21.76 -31.21
CA GLY A 77 1.66 -22.81 -31.92
C GLY A 77 1.31 -23.99 -31.02
N ASP A 78 0.22 -24.69 -31.36
CA ASP A 78 -0.20 -25.89 -30.64
C ASP A 78 0.91 -26.94 -30.61
N GLN A 79 1.09 -27.57 -29.45
CA GLN A 79 2.13 -28.55 -29.19
C GLN A 79 1.51 -29.75 -28.48
N ALA A 80 1.60 -30.92 -29.11
CA ALA A 80 1.28 -32.19 -28.44
C ALA A 80 2.28 -32.44 -27.29
N THR A 81 1.90 -33.28 -26.33
CA THR A 81 2.73 -33.63 -25.16
C THR A 81 4.20 -33.83 -25.53
N THR A 82 5.06 -33.06 -24.89
CA THR A 82 6.50 -33.06 -25.14
C THR A 82 7.26 -32.76 -23.86
N ASP A 83 8.51 -33.20 -23.79
CA ASP A 83 9.38 -32.95 -22.65
C ASP A 83 9.73 -31.45 -22.56
N VAL A 84 9.76 -30.95 -21.32
CA VAL A 84 10.34 -29.63 -21.03
C VAL A 84 11.86 -29.76 -21.08
N THR A 85 12.51 -28.96 -21.92
CA THR A 85 13.97 -28.98 -22.06
C THR A 85 14.67 -28.02 -21.11
N SER A 86 14.00 -26.93 -20.73
CA SER A 86 14.49 -25.96 -19.74
C SER A 86 13.31 -25.19 -19.13
N LEU A 87 13.38 -24.84 -17.86
CA LEU A 87 12.44 -23.97 -17.14
C LEU A 87 13.24 -23.00 -16.28
N HIS A 88 13.26 -21.71 -16.59
CA HIS A 88 14.12 -20.78 -15.84
C HIS A 88 13.66 -19.32 -15.91
N HIS A 89 14.20 -18.49 -15.03
CA HIS A 89 14.10 -17.04 -15.16
C HIS A 89 14.97 -16.53 -16.32
N GLU A 90 14.47 -15.56 -17.07
CA GLU A 90 15.17 -15.09 -18.29
C GLU A 90 16.45 -14.32 -17.97
N TYR A 91 16.41 -13.48 -16.93
CA TYR A 91 17.51 -12.58 -16.59
C TYR A 91 17.96 -12.74 -15.14
N THR A 92 19.26 -12.58 -14.89
CA THR A 92 19.84 -12.67 -13.55
C THR A 92 19.77 -11.36 -12.75
N SER A 93 19.44 -10.24 -13.40
CA SER A 93 19.29 -8.93 -12.77
C SER A 93 18.43 -8.01 -13.62
N LEU A 94 17.89 -6.97 -13.02
CA LEU A 94 17.09 -5.97 -13.74
C LEU A 94 17.97 -5.20 -14.73
N SER A 95 19.26 -5.02 -14.43
CA SER A 95 20.23 -4.47 -15.39
C SER A 95 20.45 -5.41 -16.59
N ALA A 96 20.42 -6.72 -16.41
CA ALA A 96 20.54 -7.67 -17.51
C ALA A 96 19.28 -7.65 -18.40
N ALA A 97 18.10 -7.55 -17.80
CA ALA A 97 16.84 -7.37 -18.52
C ALA A 97 16.82 -6.08 -19.34
N GLU A 98 17.41 -5.01 -18.81
CA GLU A 98 17.60 -3.76 -19.55
C GLU A 98 18.48 -3.94 -20.79
N ALA A 99 19.63 -4.58 -20.63
CA ALA A 99 20.54 -4.83 -21.75
C ALA A 99 19.95 -5.78 -22.81
N GLY A 100 19.20 -6.82 -22.40
CA GLY A 100 18.59 -7.82 -23.30
C GLY A 100 17.41 -7.31 -24.11
N PHE A 101 16.84 -6.17 -23.72
CA PHE A 101 15.64 -5.62 -24.35
C PHE A 101 15.75 -5.39 -25.87
N THR A 102 16.95 -5.03 -26.32
CA THR A 102 17.24 -4.68 -27.72
C THR A 102 17.83 -5.82 -28.53
N ASP A 103 17.96 -7.01 -27.94
CA ASP A 103 18.50 -8.16 -28.66
C ASP A 103 17.47 -8.79 -29.62
N ALA A 104 17.97 -9.57 -30.58
CA ALA A 104 17.15 -10.19 -31.62
C ALA A 104 16.24 -11.33 -31.13
N SER A 105 16.39 -11.76 -29.87
CA SER A 105 15.66 -12.87 -29.24
C SER A 105 14.50 -12.39 -28.36
N HIS A 106 14.34 -11.07 -28.20
CA HIS A 106 13.33 -10.39 -27.38
C HIS A 106 12.61 -9.32 -28.21
N VAL A 107 12.18 -8.22 -27.59
CA VAL A 107 11.44 -7.14 -28.24
C VAL A 107 12.19 -6.55 -29.42
N ASN A 108 13.54 -6.53 -29.36
CA ASN A 108 14.41 -6.06 -30.43
C ASN A 108 14.05 -4.64 -30.91
N ASN A 109 13.64 -3.78 -29.97
CA ASN A 109 13.23 -2.42 -30.26
C ASN A 109 13.47 -1.52 -29.03
N THR A 110 13.63 -0.23 -29.27
CA THR A 110 13.80 0.83 -28.28
C THR A 110 12.64 1.85 -28.33
N ASP A 111 11.59 1.56 -29.07
CA ASP A 111 10.37 2.36 -29.16
C ASP A 111 9.23 1.38 -29.38
N LEU A 112 8.35 1.31 -28.39
CA LEU A 112 7.31 0.30 -28.25
C LEU A 112 6.03 0.64 -29.02
N SER A 113 6.01 1.77 -29.73
CA SER A 113 4.76 2.36 -30.20
C SER A 113 4.27 1.73 -31.49
N ALA A 114 3.05 2.09 -31.84
CA ALA A 114 2.54 1.84 -33.18
C ALA A 114 3.34 2.58 -34.28
N ALA A 115 4.07 3.65 -33.95
CA ALA A 115 4.81 4.43 -34.94
C ALA A 115 6.03 3.69 -35.49
N THR A 116 6.59 2.75 -34.72
CA THR A 116 7.72 1.89 -35.13
C THR A 116 7.28 0.47 -35.50
N GLY A 117 5.99 0.16 -35.35
CA GLY A 117 5.42 -1.15 -35.65
C GLY A 117 5.58 -2.19 -34.55
N ALA A 118 6.07 -1.82 -33.36
CA ALA A 118 6.12 -2.71 -32.20
C ALA A 118 4.74 -2.91 -31.56
N SER A 119 4.01 -1.82 -31.26
CA SER A 119 2.71 -1.84 -30.58
C SER A 119 2.65 -2.80 -29.38
N THR A 120 3.66 -2.75 -28.50
CA THR A 120 3.90 -3.75 -27.46
C THR A 120 3.99 -3.15 -26.05
N LYS A 121 3.37 -3.80 -25.05
CA LYS A 121 3.67 -3.54 -23.64
C LYS A 121 4.68 -4.54 -23.12
N VAL A 122 5.57 -4.08 -22.25
CA VAL A 122 6.66 -4.91 -21.72
C VAL A 122 6.48 -5.05 -20.23
N ASN A 123 6.42 -6.29 -19.77
CA ASN A 123 6.34 -6.63 -18.36
C ASN A 123 7.66 -7.29 -17.92
N ILE A 124 8.39 -6.61 -17.05
CA ILE A 124 9.55 -7.15 -16.35
C ILE A 124 9.09 -7.58 -14.96
N CYS A 125 9.06 -8.89 -14.74
CA CYS A 125 8.55 -9.54 -13.54
C CYS A 125 9.73 -9.88 -12.63
N CYS A 126 9.88 -9.18 -11.51
CA CYS A 126 10.99 -9.34 -10.60
C CYS A 126 10.68 -10.37 -9.52
N TYR A 127 11.49 -11.44 -9.46
CA TYR A 127 11.39 -12.53 -8.50
C TYR A 127 12.56 -12.46 -7.51
N ALA A 128 12.25 -12.71 -6.24
CA ALA A 128 13.23 -12.89 -5.20
C ALA A 128 14.13 -14.09 -5.49
N ASP A 129 15.33 -14.07 -4.91
CA ASP A 129 16.18 -15.23 -4.84
C ASP A 129 15.63 -16.19 -3.78
N ASP A 130 15.09 -17.34 -4.21
CA ASP A 130 14.52 -18.35 -3.32
C ASP A 130 15.56 -19.32 -2.74
N ASP A 131 16.83 -19.23 -3.15
CA ASP A 131 17.91 -20.09 -2.64
C ASP A 131 18.65 -19.40 -1.48
N ASP A 132 19.24 -18.24 -1.73
CA ASP A 132 20.09 -17.54 -0.75
C ASP A 132 19.64 -16.13 -0.38
N GLN A 133 18.50 -15.68 -0.93
CA GLN A 133 17.87 -14.39 -0.63
C GLN A 133 18.80 -13.20 -0.92
N THR A 134 19.65 -13.32 -1.95
CA THR A 134 20.59 -12.26 -2.32
C THR A 134 19.91 -11.10 -3.05
N ALA A 135 20.37 -9.89 -2.73
CA ALA A 135 19.98 -8.65 -3.41
C ALA A 135 20.39 -8.63 -4.89
N ASP A 136 19.59 -7.98 -5.73
CA ASP A 136 20.10 -7.44 -6.99
C ASP A 136 21.03 -6.25 -6.71
N SER A 137 22.32 -6.47 -6.91
CA SER A 137 23.37 -5.48 -6.60
C SER A 137 23.95 -4.79 -7.85
N THR A 138 23.34 -5.00 -9.02
CA THR A 138 23.84 -4.45 -10.29
C THR A 138 23.12 -3.14 -10.62
N THR A 139 23.88 -2.04 -10.79
CA THR A 139 23.31 -0.73 -11.10
C THR A 139 22.38 -0.75 -12.32
N VAL A 140 21.16 -0.25 -12.14
CA VAL A 140 20.13 -0.21 -13.17
C VAL A 140 19.89 1.23 -13.64
N THR A 141 19.93 1.43 -14.95
CA THR A 141 19.34 2.61 -15.60
C THR A 141 18.29 2.13 -16.58
N ILE A 142 17.02 2.34 -16.25
CA ILE A 142 15.91 2.12 -17.16
C ILE A 142 16.01 3.16 -18.27
N ASP A 143 16.37 2.70 -19.48
CA ASP A 143 16.45 3.48 -20.71
C ASP A 143 15.90 2.72 -21.93
N TYR A 144 14.77 2.03 -21.75
CA TYR A 144 14.17 1.18 -22.78
C TYR A 144 13.68 1.93 -24.03
N GLY A 145 13.60 3.27 -23.97
CA GLY A 145 12.98 4.11 -24.98
C GLY A 145 11.48 3.85 -25.11
N THR A 146 10.68 4.75 -24.53
CA THR A 146 9.26 4.53 -24.27
C THR A 146 8.43 5.71 -24.77
N ASP A 147 7.14 5.47 -25.05
CA ASP A 147 6.51 6.20 -26.13
C ASP A 147 5.11 6.73 -25.81
N ASP A 148 4.21 5.98 -25.14
CA ASP A 148 2.95 6.55 -24.63
C ASP A 148 2.27 5.73 -23.51
N ALA A 149 1.05 6.15 -23.12
CA ALA A 149 0.27 5.54 -22.05
C ALA A 149 -0.27 4.13 -22.37
N ASP A 150 -0.31 3.76 -23.65
CA ASP A 150 -0.76 2.45 -24.14
C ASP A 150 0.40 1.48 -24.34
N TYR A 151 1.60 1.98 -24.69
CA TYR A 151 2.81 1.19 -24.94
C TYR A 151 3.95 1.63 -24.01
N TYR A 152 4.09 0.90 -22.90
CA TYR A 152 4.99 1.26 -21.81
C TYR A 152 5.73 0.04 -21.26
N VAL A 153 6.77 0.33 -20.49
CA VAL A 153 7.46 -0.67 -19.67
C VAL A 153 6.88 -0.67 -18.27
N ASN A 154 6.51 -1.86 -17.82
CA ASN A 154 6.05 -2.16 -16.48
C ASN A 154 7.08 -3.04 -15.78
N VAL A 155 7.64 -2.57 -14.68
CA VAL A 155 8.58 -3.32 -13.83
C VAL A 155 7.88 -3.56 -12.50
N TYR A 156 7.66 -4.82 -12.14
CA TYR A 156 6.93 -5.13 -10.92
C TYR A 156 7.32 -6.47 -10.32
N THR A 157 7.09 -6.61 -9.03
CA THR A 157 7.12 -7.91 -8.32
C THR A 157 5.76 -8.59 -8.43
N PRO A 158 5.66 -9.81 -8.98
CA PRO A 158 4.42 -10.59 -8.97
C PRO A 158 3.88 -10.77 -7.54
N ASN A 159 2.56 -10.69 -7.37
CA ASN A 159 1.96 -10.60 -6.03
C ASN A 159 0.60 -11.31 -5.91
N ALA A 160 0.22 -12.11 -6.89
CA ALA A 160 -1.00 -12.89 -6.86
C ALA A 160 -0.68 -14.37 -7.06
N ALA A 161 -1.54 -15.25 -6.53
CA ALA A 161 -1.43 -16.69 -6.82
C ALA A 161 -1.81 -17.03 -8.28
N THR A 162 -2.61 -16.18 -8.93
CA THR A 162 -3.15 -16.39 -10.28
C THR A 162 -3.25 -15.08 -11.06
N GLY A 163 -3.48 -15.17 -12.38
CA GLY A 163 -3.68 -14.03 -13.28
C GLY A 163 -2.38 -13.45 -13.85
N SER A 164 -2.48 -12.25 -14.42
CA SER A 164 -1.37 -11.57 -15.13
C SER A 164 -0.28 -10.98 -14.22
N LYS A 165 -0.47 -11.06 -12.90
CA LYS A 165 0.57 -10.84 -11.87
C LYS A 165 0.80 -12.11 -11.02
N GLY A 166 0.44 -13.26 -11.59
CA GLY A 166 0.43 -14.55 -10.95
C GLY A 166 1.82 -15.16 -10.76
N CYS A 167 2.05 -15.77 -9.60
CA CYS A 167 3.22 -16.55 -9.26
C CYS A 167 2.81 -17.70 -8.33
N LEU A 168 3.56 -18.80 -8.39
CA LEU A 168 3.41 -19.95 -7.51
C LEU A 168 4.34 -19.79 -6.29
N SER A 169 4.04 -20.52 -5.22
CA SER A 169 4.87 -20.53 -4.01
C SER A 169 6.27 -21.08 -4.27
N ASP A 170 7.22 -20.58 -3.49
CA ASP A 170 8.58 -21.12 -3.43
C ASP A 170 8.65 -22.54 -2.84
N GLU A 171 9.85 -23.14 -2.85
CA GLU A 171 10.11 -24.48 -2.29
C GLU A 171 9.89 -24.54 -0.76
N SER A 172 9.89 -23.38 -0.09
CA SER A 172 9.67 -23.28 1.36
C SER A 172 8.19 -23.41 1.75
N GLY A 173 7.27 -23.36 0.78
CA GLY A 173 5.83 -23.51 1.00
C GLY A 173 5.20 -22.34 1.75
N GLN A 174 5.87 -21.18 1.78
CA GLN A 174 5.45 -20.02 2.58
C GLN A 174 4.92 -18.83 1.76
N GLY A 175 4.48 -19.09 0.53
CA GLY A 175 3.82 -18.09 -0.31
C GLY A 175 4.79 -17.34 -1.23
N THR A 176 4.23 -16.55 -2.14
CA THR A 176 4.96 -15.85 -3.20
C THR A 176 5.64 -14.62 -2.63
N TYR A 177 6.85 -14.76 -2.10
CA TYR A 177 7.58 -13.65 -1.48
C TYR A 177 8.02 -12.55 -2.46
N GLN A 178 7.65 -12.58 -3.75
CA GLN A 178 8.27 -11.67 -4.71
C GLN A 178 8.07 -10.20 -4.34
N ARG A 179 6.86 -9.84 -3.87
CA ARG A 179 6.50 -8.52 -3.34
C ARG A 179 6.56 -8.52 -1.82
N HIS A 180 6.94 -7.37 -1.25
CA HIS A 180 6.85 -7.11 0.18
C HIS A 180 5.40 -6.94 0.67
N ASP A 181 5.16 -7.11 1.97
CA ASP A 181 3.89 -6.89 2.68
C ASP A 181 3.93 -5.53 3.40
N GLY A 182 4.12 -4.43 2.66
CA GLY A 182 4.13 -3.08 3.25
C GLY A 182 5.32 -2.73 4.16
N LYS A 183 6.12 -3.71 4.55
CA LYS A 183 7.37 -3.57 5.33
C LYS A 183 8.54 -4.26 4.63
N TRP A 184 9.76 -3.90 5.02
CA TRP A 184 10.94 -4.48 4.38
C TRP A 184 11.02 -6.00 4.63
N ASN A 185 11.14 -6.77 3.55
CA ASN A 185 11.28 -8.21 3.58
C ASN A 185 12.51 -8.62 2.75
N ALA A 186 13.54 -9.14 3.42
CA ALA A 186 14.75 -9.60 2.74
C ALA A 186 14.54 -10.86 1.89
N ASN A 187 13.44 -11.59 2.09
CA ASN A 187 13.04 -12.73 1.26
C ASN A 187 12.29 -12.31 0.00
N ALA A 188 11.95 -11.02 -0.14
CA ALA A 188 11.30 -10.47 -1.31
C ALA A 188 12.32 -9.88 -2.29
N TYR A 189 11.93 -9.61 -3.54
CA TYR A 189 12.87 -9.02 -4.49
C TYR A 189 13.28 -7.62 -4.01
N TYR A 190 14.59 -7.37 -3.96
CA TYR A 190 15.13 -6.08 -3.57
C TYR A 190 16.42 -5.76 -4.30
N LEU A 191 16.64 -4.45 -4.48
CA LEU A 191 17.89 -3.91 -4.99
C LEU A 191 18.67 -3.25 -3.85
N GLU A 192 19.96 -3.57 -3.74
CA GLU A 192 20.85 -2.94 -2.74
C GLU A 192 22.15 -2.48 -3.37
N MET A 193 22.46 -1.18 -3.22
CA MET A 193 23.67 -0.59 -3.80
C MET A 193 24.19 0.57 -2.96
N SER A 194 25.51 0.83 -3.03
CA SER A 194 26.16 2.04 -2.49
C SER A 194 26.21 3.21 -3.49
N VAL A 195 25.45 3.10 -4.57
CA VAL A 195 25.25 4.12 -5.60
C VAL A 195 23.76 4.37 -5.76
N SER A 196 23.34 5.20 -6.72
CA SER A 196 21.91 5.34 -6.96
C SER A 196 21.35 3.99 -7.40
N VAL A 197 20.33 3.49 -6.69
CA VAL A 197 19.89 2.10 -6.79
C VAL A 197 19.15 1.86 -8.10
N LEU A 198 18.11 2.67 -8.36
CA LEU A 198 17.34 2.60 -9.59
C LEU A 198 17.23 3.99 -10.23
N ARG A 199 17.78 4.13 -11.43
CA ARG A 199 17.59 5.33 -12.26
C ARG A 199 16.58 5.04 -13.36
N ASN A 200 15.61 5.93 -13.52
CA ASN A 200 14.64 5.91 -14.60
C ASN A 200 14.83 7.14 -15.51
N SER A 201 15.27 6.88 -16.75
CA SER A 201 15.50 7.89 -17.77
C SER A 201 14.41 7.91 -18.85
N SER A 202 13.43 7.01 -18.77
CA SER A 202 12.39 6.84 -19.78
C SER A 202 11.03 7.37 -19.28
N PRO A 203 10.29 8.17 -20.08
CA PRO A 203 8.89 8.48 -19.78
C PRO A 203 8.03 7.20 -19.82
N TYR A 204 6.73 7.24 -19.53
CA TYR A 204 5.83 6.08 -19.69
C TYR A 204 6.41 4.77 -19.15
N THR A 205 6.81 4.82 -17.89
CA THR A 205 7.33 3.67 -17.14
C THR A 205 6.51 3.52 -15.88
N ARG A 206 6.21 2.27 -15.52
CA ARG A 206 5.53 1.93 -14.27
C ARG A 206 6.42 1.01 -13.47
N ILE A 207 6.70 1.40 -12.23
CA ILE A 207 7.55 0.65 -11.32
C ILE A 207 6.72 0.44 -10.04
N GLU A 208 6.47 -0.82 -9.70
CA GLU A 208 5.51 -1.20 -8.67
C GLU A 208 6.05 -2.31 -7.76
N GLY A 209 5.87 -2.19 -6.44
CA GLY A 209 6.17 -3.28 -5.51
C GLY A 209 7.65 -3.54 -5.24
N LEU A 210 8.55 -2.65 -5.68
CA LEU A 210 10.00 -2.86 -5.51
C LEU A 210 10.48 -2.42 -4.12
N GLN A 211 11.55 -3.05 -3.65
CA GLN A 211 12.30 -2.62 -2.48
C GLN A 211 13.68 -2.10 -2.88
N LEU A 212 14.01 -0.88 -2.47
CA LEU A 212 15.26 -0.20 -2.81
C LEU A 212 16.04 0.18 -1.55
N HIS A 213 17.22 -0.39 -1.36
CA HIS A 213 18.13 -0.05 -0.27
C HIS A 213 19.35 0.73 -0.78
N LEU A 214 19.41 2.01 -0.42
CA LEU A 214 20.61 2.83 -0.61
C LEU A 214 21.59 2.60 0.55
N ASN A 215 22.59 1.77 0.32
CA ASN A 215 23.61 1.43 1.32
C ASN A 215 24.80 2.40 1.26
N GLY A 216 24.52 3.67 1.55
CA GLY A 216 25.52 4.72 1.74
C GLY A 216 25.81 5.61 0.52
N GLY A 217 26.63 6.63 0.76
CA GLY A 217 27.12 7.56 -0.25
C GLY A 217 26.39 8.90 -0.30
N SER A 218 27.14 9.94 -0.68
CA SER A 218 26.61 11.29 -0.92
C SER A 218 26.03 11.43 -2.32
N ASN A 219 25.01 12.28 -2.46
CA ASN A 219 24.40 12.64 -3.74
C ASN A 219 23.87 11.40 -4.47
N ARG A 220 23.27 10.46 -3.72
CA ARG A 220 22.71 9.19 -4.22
C ARG A 220 21.21 9.11 -3.97
N ARG A 221 20.55 8.17 -4.66
CA ARG A 221 19.10 8.01 -4.56
C ARG A 221 18.72 6.55 -4.51
N ALA A 222 17.71 6.20 -3.73
CA ALA A 222 17.08 4.90 -3.92
C ALA A 222 16.38 4.87 -5.28
N TYR A 223 15.42 5.77 -5.50
CA TYR A 223 14.79 5.99 -6.81
C TYR A 223 15.13 7.36 -7.38
N TRP A 224 15.65 7.38 -8.61
CA TRP A 224 15.96 8.58 -9.36
C TRP A 224 15.17 8.63 -10.66
N SER A 225 14.13 9.46 -10.70
CA SER A 225 13.42 9.78 -11.95
C SER A 225 14.02 11.02 -12.61
N GLU A 226 14.62 10.85 -13.79
CA GLU A 226 15.16 11.92 -14.62
C GLU A 226 14.99 11.56 -16.10
N THR A 227 13.75 11.66 -16.56
CA THR A 227 13.35 11.31 -17.91
C THR A 227 13.98 12.20 -19.00
N THR A 228 14.04 11.67 -20.23
CA THR A 228 14.55 12.38 -21.41
C THR A 228 13.48 13.21 -22.15
N GLY A 229 12.19 13.06 -21.81
CA GLY A 229 11.08 13.71 -22.51
C GLY A 229 9.81 13.89 -21.66
N ALA A 230 8.78 14.49 -22.26
CA ALA A 230 7.47 14.63 -21.64
C ALA A 230 6.76 13.27 -21.55
N GLY A 231 5.96 13.07 -20.52
CA GLY A 231 5.21 11.84 -20.30
C GLY A 231 4.84 11.64 -18.84
N GLU A 232 4.41 10.43 -18.50
CA GLU A 232 4.02 10.05 -17.14
C GLU A 232 4.88 8.90 -16.63
N VAL A 233 5.33 8.96 -15.38
CA VAL A 233 6.12 7.88 -14.75
C VAL A 233 5.55 7.55 -13.38
N TRP A 234 5.48 6.27 -13.07
CA TRP A 234 4.86 5.77 -11.85
C TRP A 234 5.91 5.05 -11.00
N PHE A 235 5.95 5.38 -9.72
CA PHE A 235 6.71 4.66 -8.70
C PHE A 235 5.79 4.45 -7.50
N THR A 236 5.31 3.22 -7.35
CA THR A 236 4.14 2.94 -6.51
C THR A 236 4.32 1.68 -5.69
N HIS A 237 3.59 1.57 -4.59
CA HIS A 237 3.58 0.36 -3.74
C HIS A 237 4.98 -0.10 -3.33
N SER A 238 5.97 0.79 -3.28
CA SER A 238 7.38 0.42 -3.17
C SER A 238 7.97 0.88 -1.84
N ILE A 239 9.05 0.24 -1.43
CA ILE A 239 9.82 0.60 -0.24
C ILE A 239 11.15 1.21 -0.65
N ALA A 240 11.50 2.36 -0.09
CA ALA A 240 12.83 2.95 -0.20
C ALA A 240 13.42 3.17 1.19
N LYS A 241 14.57 2.55 1.47
CA LYS A 241 15.32 2.75 2.72
C LYS A 241 16.76 3.16 2.46
N ALA A 242 17.42 3.72 3.47
CA ALA A 242 18.85 3.98 3.40
C ALA A 242 19.61 3.60 4.66
N THR A 243 20.86 3.20 4.47
CA THR A 243 21.87 3.13 5.53
C THR A 243 22.94 4.17 5.21
N LEU A 244 22.74 5.40 5.68
CA LEU A 244 23.68 6.51 5.45
C LEU A 244 24.70 6.62 6.58
N SER A 245 25.96 6.94 6.25
CA SER A 245 27.05 6.98 7.24
C SER A 245 27.81 8.31 7.21
N GLY A 246 28.55 8.62 8.28
CA GLY A 246 29.53 9.71 8.31
C GLY A 246 29.04 11.06 7.75
N GLY A 247 29.72 11.53 6.70
CA GLY A 247 29.45 12.79 6.00
C GLY A 247 28.56 12.66 4.77
N ASP A 248 27.86 11.53 4.58
CA ASP A 248 26.95 11.36 3.45
C ASP A 248 25.90 12.49 3.42
N ALA A 249 25.72 13.13 2.27
CA ALA A 249 24.83 14.27 2.17
C ALA A 249 24.18 14.33 0.79
N SER A 250 23.08 15.05 0.71
CA SER A 250 22.29 15.26 -0.50
C SER A 250 21.71 13.98 -1.11
N SER A 251 21.44 12.97 -0.27
CA SER A 251 20.82 11.72 -0.70
C SER A 251 19.30 11.77 -0.57
N SER A 252 18.59 10.97 -1.35
CA SER A 252 17.12 10.96 -1.34
C SER A 252 16.53 9.58 -1.51
N GLY A 253 15.40 9.30 -0.87
CA GLY A 253 14.62 8.09 -1.15
C GLY A 253 14.06 8.15 -2.55
N ILE A 254 13.19 9.12 -2.78
CA ILE A 254 12.55 9.35 -4.06
C ILE A 254 12.98 10.72 -4.55
N TYR A 255 13.66 10.77 -5.69
CA TYR A 255 14.09 12.02 -6.33
C TYR A 255 13.37 12.22 -7.66
N LEU A 256 12.58 13.28 -7.73
CA LEU A 256 11.75 13.61 -8.89
C LEU A 256 12.30 14.85 -9.58
N ARG A 257 12.72 14.67 -10.83
CA ARG A 257 13.30 15.73 -11.65
C ARG A 257 12.74 15.63 -13.06
N LYS A 258 12.58 16.81 -13.68
CA LYS A 258 12.24 17.15 -15.09
C LYS A 258 10.88 17.83 -15.26
N TYR A 259 10.92 19.07 -15.75
CA TYR A 259 9.79 20.00 -15.78
C TYR A 259 8.54 19.53 -16.56
N ASN A 260 8.68 18.67 -17.58
CA ASN A 260 7.59 18.24 -18.47
C ASN A 260 7.11 16.80 -18.23
N THR A 261 7.61 16.14 -17.18
CA THR A 261 7.13 14.82 -16.76
C THR A 261 6.14 14.95 -15.60
N VAL A 262 5.11 14.11 -15.65
CA VAL A 262 4.20 13.89 -14.54
C VAL A 262 4.71 12.68 -13.76
N HIS A 263 5.11 12.89 -12.51
CA HIS A 263 5.54 11.84 -11.61
C HIS A 263 4.37 11.46 -10.71
N VAL A 264 3.93 10.20 -10.81
CA VAL A 264 2.89 9.59 -9.98
C VAL A 264 3.60 8.75 -8.92
N VAL A 265 3.52 9.20 -7.66
CA VAL A 265 4.23 8.60 -6.53
C VAL A 265 3.23 8.36 -5.42
N HIS A 266 2.81 7.10 -5.26
CA HIS A 266 1.84 6.76 -4.22
C HIS A 266 2.01 5.39 -3.59
N ASN A 267 1.43 5.24 -2.39
CA ASN A 267 1.47 4.02 -1.60
C ASN A 267 2.91 3.55 -1.36
N ASN A 268 3.87 4.46 -1.23
CA ASN A 268 5.26 4.11 -0.95
C ASN A 268 5.59 4.33 0.53
N VAL A 269 6.50 3.50 1.03
CA VAL A 269 7.10 3.64 2.36
C VAL A 269 8.56 4.06 2.20
N VAL A 270 8.93 5.21 2.75
CA VAL A 270 10.25 5.82 2.59
C VAL A 270 10.86 6.16 3.93
N TYR A 271 12.02 5.58 4.28
CA TYR A 271 12.58 5.81 5.61
C TYR A 271 14.10 5.78 5.69
N ASP A 272 14.62 6.28 6.80
CA ASP A 272 16.05 6.31 7.17
C ASP A 272 16.96 7.13 6.24
N PHE A 273 16.42 8.10 5.52
CA PHE A 273 17.23 9.08 4.78
C PHE A 273 17.77 10.17 5.71
N ILE A 274 18.62 9.75 6.65
CA ILE A 274 19.21 10.60 7.69
C ILE A 274 20.62 10.12 8.07
N ASN A 275 21.53 11.07 8.29
CA ASN A 275 22.78 10.85 9.00
C ASN A 275 23.24 12.16 9.68
N ALA A 276 23.14 12.20 11.01
CA ALA A 276 23.44 13.42 11.77
C ALA A 276 22.70 14.66 11.20
N ALA A 277 23.45 15.73 10.86
CA ALA A 277 22.87 17.02 10.47
C ALA A 277 22.86 17.32 8.96
N ASN A 278 23.27 16.38 8.12
CA ASN A 278 23.40 16.61 6.69
C ASN A 278 22.04 16.62 5.98
N SER A 279 21.91 17.42 4.92
CA SER A 279 20.69 17.53 4.12
C SER A 279 20.43 16.23 3.35
N ASN A 280 19.43 15.47 3.77
CA ASN A 280 18.94 14.28 3.10
C ASN A 280 17.40 14.33 3.06
N TRP A 281 16.79 13.62 2.13
CA TRP A 281 15.35 13.73 1.89
C TRP A 281 14.67 12.37 1.78
N GLY A 282 13.48 12.21 2.36
CA GLY A 282 12.62 11.09 2.01
C GLY A 282 12.19 11.22 0.55
N ILE A 283 11.41 12.25 0.25
CA ILE A 283 10.95 12.60 -1.10
C ILE A 283 11.45 14.00 -1.47
N ASN A 284 12.25 14.10 -2.52
CA ASN A 284 12.78 15.35 -3.05
C ASN A 284 12.21 15.62 -4.43
N ARG A 285 11.25 16.54 -4.47
CA ARG A 285 10.60 17.00 -5.69
C ARG A 285 11.31 18.28 -6.17
N ASN A 286 12.36 18.06 -6.95
CA ASN A 286 13.23 19.13 -7.42
C ASN A 286 12.62 19.89 -8.61
N ASP A 287 11.91 19.21 -9.49
CA ASP A 287 11.28 19.77 -10.69
C ASP A 287 10.14 18.84 -11.16
N GLY A 288 9.40 19.25 -12.19
CA GLY A 288 8.30 18.45 -12.76
C GLY A 288 6.99 18.54 -11.96
N THR A 289 5.94 17.89 -12.47
CA THR A 289 4.64 17.80 -11.80
C THR A 289 4.63 16.54 -10.95
N GLY A 290 4.69 16.68 -9.62
CA GLY A 290 4.55 15.55 -8.69
C GLY A 290 3.11 15.40 -8.20
N ARG A 291 2.53 14.22 -8.40
CA ARG A 291 1.35 13.71 -7.67
C ARG A 291 1.87 12.76 -6.59
N VAL A 292 2.06 13.30 -5.39
CA VAL A 292 2.67 12.59 -4.25
C VAL A 292 1.55 12.27 -3.29
N TYR A 293 0.96 11.08 -3.39
CA TYR A 293 -0.27 10.71 -2.69
C TYR A 293 -0.06 9.49 -1.78
N ASN A 294 -0.69 9.43 -0.61
CA ASN A 294 -0.68 8.19 0.20
C ASN A 294 0.72 7.62 0.44
N ASN A 295 1.74 8.44 0.70
CA ASN A 295 3.07 7.93 1.05
C ASN A 295 3.26 8.02 2.56
N THR A 296 3.98 7.06 3.13
CA THR A 296 4.46 7.10 4.51
C THR A 296 5.96 7.38 4.47
N VAL A 297 6.39 8.51 5.06
CA VAL A 297 7.79 8.91 5.14
C VAL A 297 8.21 9.01 6.60
N TYR A 298 9.27 8.32 6.99
CA TYR A 298 9.67 8.20 8.39
C TYR A 298 11.17 8.41 8.59
N ASN A 299 11.57 9.02 9.73
CA ASN A 299 12.97 9.08 10.16
C ASN A 299 13.96 9.64 9.10
N CYS A 300 13.58 10.73 8.44
CA CYS A 300 14.42 11.41 7.45
C CYS A 300 15.03 12.69 8.01
N ARG A 301 16.02 13.29 7.35
CA ARG A 301 16.41 14.67 7.71
C ARG A 301 15.30 15.65 7.32
N THR A 302 14.87 15.60 6.07
CA THR A 302 13.68 16.29 5.60
C THR A 302 12.75 15.27 4.97
N GLY A 303 11.49 15.21 5.38
CA GLY A 303 10.56 14.21 4.87
C GLY A 303 10.23 14.44 3.41
N VAL A 304 9.50 15.50 3.10
CA VAL A 304 9.12 15.90 1.75
C VAL A 304 9.58 17.32 1.46
N TYR A 305 10.43 17.44 0.43
CA TYR A 305 10.91 18.73 -0.08
C TYR A 305 10.36 19.03 -1.47
N SER A 306 9.92 20.27 -1.68
CA SER A 306 9.37 20.73 -2.96
C SER A 306 9.93 22.10 -3.35
N SER A 307 10.65 22.16 -4.48
CA SER A 307 11.20 23.43 -4.98
C SER A 307 10.11 24.41 -5.48
N THR A 308 10.46 25.69 -5.63
CA THR A 308 9.52 26.79 -5.88
C THR A 308 8.96 26.88 -7.30
N ASN A 309 9.54 26.18 -8.27
CA ASN A 309 9.31 26.49 -9.69
C ASN A 309 8.00 25.95 -10.27
N ARG A 310 7.38 24.94 -9.64
CA ARG A 310 6.07 24.35 -9.97
C ARG A 310 5.56 23.67 -8.71
N THR A 311 4.31 23.82 -8.30
CA THR A 311 3.90 23.28 -7.00
C THR A 311 3.39 21.84 -7.14
N GLY A 312 4.01 20.89 -6.42
CA GLY A 312 3.56 19.49 -6.37
C GLY A 312 2.25 19.35 -5.58
N ARG A 313 1.39 18.41 -5.98
CA ARG A 313 0.16 18.09 -5.26
C ARG A 313 0.47 16.99 -4.26
N LEU A 314 0.37 17.32 -2.98
CA LEU A 314 0.58 16.38 -1.88
C LEU A 314 -0.78 16.08 -1.27
N LYS A 315 -1.19 14.81 -1.28
CA LYS A 315 -2.45 14.40 -0.67
C LYS A 315 -2.25 13.19 0.20
N ASN A 316 -2.89 13.16 1.36
CA ASN A 316 -2.94 11.95 2.18
C ASN A 316 -1.55 11.37 2.52
N ASN A 317 -0.50 12.18 2.64
CA ASN A 317 0.82 11.66 3.03
C ASN A 317 1.00 11.74 4.54
N VAL A 318 1.63 10.73 5.13
CA VAL A 318 2.17 10.79 6.49
C VAL A 318 3.66 11.06 6.40
N VAL A 319 4.15 12.06 7.12
CA VAL A 319 5.57 12.32 7.29
C VAL A 319 5.84 12.48 8.78
N LYS A 320 6.74 11.67 9.35
CA LYS A 320 6.96 11.64 10.80
C LYS A 320 8.44 11.53 11.14
N ASP A 321 8.79 12.08 12.30
CA ASP A 321 10.08 11.93 12.96
C ASP A 321 11.24 12.40 12.09
N CYS A 322 11.00 13.45 11.30
CA CYS A 322 12.08 14.11 10.57
C CYS A 322 12.83 15.10 11.47
N THR A 323 14.15 15.01 11.53
CA THR A 323 14.95 15.85 12.45
C THR A 323 15.16 17.30 11.99
N GLY A 324 14.85 17.60 10.73
CA GLY A 324 14.92 18.94 10.14
C GLY A 324 13.53 19.53 9.92
N SER A 325 12.80 18.95 8.97
CA SER A 325 11.43 19.35 8.63
C SER A 325 10.66 18.16 8.07
N ASP A 326 9.38 18.04 8.38
CA ASP A 326 8.52 17.07 7.71
C ASP A 326 8.22 17.55 6.30
N TYR A 327 7.78 18.81 6.17
CA TYR A 327 7.45 19.42 4.89
C TYR A 327 8.24 20.71 4.71
N ALA A 328 8.97 20.80 3.60
CA ALA A 328 9.78 21.96 3.28
C ALA A 328 9.60 22.43 1.83
N GLY A 329 9.48 23.75 1.64
CA GLY A 329 9.39 24.39 0.33
C GLY A 329 7.97 24.84 -0.03
N THR A 330 7.59 24.75 -1.30
CA THR A 330 6.31 25.27 -1.80
C THR A 330 5.46 24.17 -2.41
N PHE A 331 4.18 24.12 -2.02
CA PHE A 331 3.23 23.08 -2.39
C PHE A 331 1.98 23.64 -3.07
N HIS A 332 1.27 22.77 -3.79
CA HIS A 332 0.14 23.22 -4.62
C HIS A 332 -1.05 23.54 -3.74
N ALA A 333 -1.88 24.51 -4.13
CA ALA A 333 -3.08 24.89 -3.38
C ALA A 333 -4.07 23.72 -3.21
N ASN A 334 -4.05 22.75 -4.13
CA ASN A 334 -4.85 21.52 -4.05
C ASN A 334 -4.21 20.40 -3.21
N SER A 335 -3.08 20.66 -2.54
CA SER A 335 -2.53 19.71 -1.57
C SER A 335 -3.42 19.68 -0.34
N THR A 336 -3.68 18.53 0.25
CA THR A 336 -4.69 18.39 1.31
C THR A 336 -4.48 17.13 2.14
N HIS A 337 -4.99 17.12 3.38
CA HIS A 337 -5.00 15.93 4.25
C HIS A 337 -3.62 15.28 4.44
N ASN A 338 -2.55 16.08 4.56
CA ASN A 338 -1.22 15.57 4.91
C ASN A 338 -0.98 15.67 6.43
N ILE A 339 -0.20 14.75 7.00
CA ILE A 339 0.15 14.73 8.42
C ILE A 339 1.65 14.94 8.63
N GLY A 340 1.99 15.80 9.59
CA GLY A 340 3.35 15.97 10.14
C GLY A 340 3.35 16.14 11.67
N ASN A 341 4.49 15.93 12.30
CA ASN A 341 4.71 16.08 13.75
C ASN A 341 5.88 17.01 14.15
N ASN A 342 6.61 17.61 13.20
CA ASN A 342 7.74 18.48 13.49
C ASN A 342 7.32 19.92 13.86
N ALA A 343 6.54 20.60 13.01
CA ALA A 343 5.97 21.91 13.32
C ALA A 343 4.67 22.19 12.55
N ALA A 344 3.67 22.79 13.22
CA ALA A 344 2.40 23.16 12.59
C ALA A 344 2.58 24.14 11.41
N SER A 345 3.60 25.01 11.47
CA SER A 345 3.92 25.95 10.40
C SER A 345 4.31 25.28 9.08
N GLU A 346 4.86 24.07 9.12
CA GLU A 346 5.26 23.29 7.94
C GLU A 346 4.05 22.72 7.17
N LEU A 347 2.89 22.64 7.82
CA LEU A 347 1.65 22.08 7.30
C LEU A 347 0.62 23.14 6.89
N ALA A 348 0.92 24.42 7.11
CA ALA A 348 0.08 25.56 6.75
C ALA A 348 0.15 25.90 5.25
N PHE A 349 -0.10 24.90 4.39
CA PHE A 349 -0.12 25.00 2.93
C PHE A 349 -1.34 24.27 2.36
N GLY A 350 -1.62 24.51 1.07
CA GLY A 350 -2.65 23.75 0.36
C GLY A 350 -4.09 24.19 0.69
N ALA A 351 -5.00 23.23 0.64
CA ALA A 351 -6.44 23.45 0.78
C ALA A 351 -6.80 23.81 2.22
N THR A 352 -7.82 24.65 2.35
CA THR A 352 -8.33 25.16 3.63
C THR A 352 -9.81 24.81 3.77
N HIS A 353 -10.23 24.54 5.01
CA HIS A 353 -11.66 24.54 5.36
C HIS A 353 -12.17 25.98 5.41
N GLU A 354 -11.38 26.86 6.02
CA GLU A 354 -11.68 28.28 6.16
C GLU A 354 -10.51 29.12 5.68
N ALA A 355 -10.80 30.13 4.85
CA ALA A 355 -9.79 31.00 4.25
C ALA A 355 -10.15 32.47 4.48
N ALA A 356 -9.17 33.23 4.98
CA ALA A 356 -9.24 34.69 5.14
C ALA A 356 -10.47 35.16 5.93
N LYS A 357 -10.79 34.46 7.01
CA LYS A 357 -11.84 34.81 7.98
C LYS A 357 -11.28 35.69 9.10
N THR A 358 -12.13 36.22 9.98
CA THR A 358 -11.72 37.16 11.04
C THR A 358 -12.41 36.80 12.34
N THR A 359 -11.64 36.63 13.41
CA THR A 359 -12.20 36.40 14.76
C THR A 359 -13.06 37.57 15.21
N ASP A 360 -14.13 37.29 15.95
CA ASP A 360 -15.01 38.30 16.54
C ASP A 360 -15.01 38.29 18.08
N GLY A 361 -14.40 37.27 18.69
CA GLY A 361 -14.26 37.13 20.14
C GLY A 361 -12.82 36.89 20.60
N THR A 362 -12.66 36.81 21.92
CA THR A 362 -11.37 36.47 22.56
C THR A 362 -11.65 35.56 23.74
N GLU A 363 -11.13 34.33 23.65
CA GLU A 363 -11.10 33.34 24.71
C GLU A 363 -9.74 32.64 24.64
N ALA A 364 -9.14 32.36 25.79
CA ALA A 364 -7.83 31.72 25.85
C ALA A 364 -7.86 30.36 25.15
N ASP A 365 -6.79 30.06 24.40
CA ASP A 365 -6.58 28.80 23.67
C ASP A 365 -7.73 28.49 22.68
N LYS A 366 -8.38 29.52 22.14
CA LYS A 366 -9.49 29.35 21.21
C LYS A 366 -9.44 30.29 20.01
N LEU A 367 -9.94 29.77 18.90
CA LEU A 367 -10.45 30.59 17.81
C LEU A 367 -11.94 30.87 18.09
N VAL A 368 -12.34 32.15 18.06
CA VAL A 368 -13.73 32.56 18.25
C VAL A 368 -14.18 33.42 17.07
N ASP A 369 -15.07 32.85 16.24
CA ASP A 369 -15.80 33.54 15.17
C ASP A 369 -17.27 33.10 15.24
N SER A 370 -18.07 33.85 15.99
CA SER A 370 -19.48 33.52 16.25
C SER A 370 -20.38 33.60 15.02
N SER A 371 -19.85 34.10 13.89
CA SER A 371 -20.54 34.14 12.60
C SER A 371 -20.36 32.86 11.77
N GLU A 372 -19.40 32.01 12.14
CA GLU A 372 -19.06 30.79 11.42
C GLU A 372 -19.58 29.53 12.11
N THR A 373 -19.66 28.47 11.32
CA THR A 373 -19.77 27.09 11.81
C THR A 373 -18.65 26.30 11.18
N PHE A 374 -17.96 25.44 11.91
CA PHE A 374 -16.80 24.69 11.42
C PHE A 374 -17.13 23.20 11.15
N PRO A 375 -18.02 22.85 10.21
CA PRO A 375 -18.59 21.50 10.08
C PRO A 375 -17.59 20.45 9.59
N ASN A 376 -16.54 20.87 8.88
CA ASN A 376 -15.56 19.98 8.26
C ASN A 376 -14.19 20.03 8.97
N VAL A 377 -14.06 20.86 10.01
CA VAL A 377 -12.82 20.96 10.78
C VAL A 377 -12.76 19.80 11.77
N VAL A 378 -11.59 19.16 11.85
CA VAL A 378 -11.30 18.04 12.73
C VAL A 378 -10.09 18.34 13.62
N VAL A 379 -9.93 17.54 14.68
CA VAL A 379 -8.75 17.63 15.55
C VAL A 379 -7.47 17.41 14.73
N GLY A 380 -6.43 18.17 15.07
CA GLY A 380 -5.15 18.19 14.37
C GLY A 380 -5.09 19.20 13.22
N ASN A 381 -6.22 19.70 12.68
CA ASN A 381 -6.16 20.68 11.60
C ASN A 381 -5.32 21.91 11.98
N VAL A 382 -4.45 22.33 11.08
CA VAL A 382 -3.54 23.45 11.32
C VAL A 382 -4.26 24.78 11.17
N VAL A 383 -4.03 25.68 12.13
CA VAL A 383 -4.58 27.03 12.14
C VAL A 383 -3.45 28.03 12.04
N LYS A 384 -3.60 29.02 11.16
CA LYS A 384 -2.66 30.14 11.02
C LYS A 384 -3.37 31.43 11.41
N ASN A 385 -2.80 32.18 12.34
CA ASN A 385 -3.11 33.60 12.49
C ASN A 385 -2.36 34.35 11.38
N THR A 386 -3.11 34.87 10.42
CA THR A 386 -2.57 35.57 9.26
C THR A 386 -2.27 37.03 9.54
N THR A 387 -2.74 37.59 10.66
CA THR A 387 -2.41 38.96 11.08
C THR A 387 -0.97 39.04 11.60
N ASP A 388 -0.53 38.09 12.43
CA ASP A 388 0.77 38.15 13.11
C ASP A 388 1.75 37.03 12.70
N THR A 389 1.32 36.11 11.81
CA THR A 389 2.10 34.98 11.28
C THR A 389 2.43 33.88 12.30
N THR A 390 1.61 33.71 13.33
CA THR A 390 1.68 32.58 14.27
C THR A 390 0.86 31.37 13.79
N TYR A 391 1.16 30.20 14.33
CA TYR A 391 0.61 28.91 13.91
C TYR A 391 0.28 28.04 15.13
N THR A 392 -0.81 27.31 15.06
CA THR A 392 -1.23 26.31 16.06
C THR A 392 -2.04 25.21 15.36
N TYR A 393 -2.70 24.35 16.12
CA TYR A 393 -3.56 23.30 15.60
C TYR A 393 -4.80 23.10 16.49
N VAL A 394 -5.86 22.54 15.90
CA VAL A 394 -7.12 22.28 16.58
C VAL A 394 -6.96 21.11 17.56
N THR A 395 -7.33 21.33 18.82
CA THR A 395 -7.32 20.33 19.90
C THR A 395 -8.72 19.87 20.29
N SER A 396 -9.76 20.65 19.95
CA SER A 396 -11.16 20.31 20.26
C SER A 396 -12.14 20.94 19.27
N ILE A 397 -13.14 20.14 18.88
CA ILE A 397 -14.25 20.54 17.99
C ILE A 397 -15.60 20.58 18.74
N ALA A 398 -15.61 20.47 20.07
CA ALA A 398 -16.84 20.37 20.86
C ALA A 398 -17.78 21.59 20.69
N GLU A 399 -17.23 22.76 20.38
CA GLU A 399 -17.98 24.02 20.18
C GLU A 399 -17.96 24.50 18.71
N ALA A 400 -17.53 23.64 17.77
CA ALA A 400 -17.37 23.98 16.35
C ALA A 400 -18.66 24.52 15.71
N ALA A 401 -19.81 23.98 16.10
CA ALA A 401 -21.13 24.42 15.64
C ALA A 401 -21.57 25.79 16.20
N SER A 402 -20.87 26.31 17.21
CA SER A 402 -21.12 27.62 17.84
C SER A 402 -20.03 28.64 17.50
N GLY A 403 -19.24 28.39 16.45
CA GLY A 403 -18.21 29.31 16.00
C GLY A 403 -16.94 29.30 16.86
N LYS A 404 -16.64 28.20 17.55
CA LYS A 404 -15.42 28.08 18.36
C LYS A 404 -14.64 26.81 18.09
N LEU A 405 -13.31 26.92 18.06
CA LEU A 405 -12.37 25.80 18.01
C LEU A 405 -11.41 25.89 19.19
N GLY A 406 -11.18 24.77 19.88
CA GLY A 406 -10.10 24.67 20.85
C GLY A 406 -8.76 24.55 20.12
N LEU A 407 -7.76 25.30 20.56
CA LEU A 407 -6.42 25.36 19.98
C LEU A 407 -5.38 24.84 20.97
N ASN A 408 -4.18 24.55 20.47
CA ASN A 408 -3.05 24.20 21.33
C ASN A 408 -2.38 25.42 21.97
N ASP A 409 -2.45 26.58 21.30
CA ASP A 409 -1.79 27.80 21.69
C ASP A 409 -2.76 28.99 21.65
N ASP A 410 -2.65 29.88 22.64
CA ASP A 410 -3.40 31.14 22.70
C ASP A 410 -2.79 32.18 21.73
N ILE A 411 -3.25 32.15 20.48
CA ILE A 411 -2.72 32.99 19.40
C ILE A 411 -3.71 34.00 18.81
N PHE A 412 -4.93 34.11 19.34
CA PHE A 412 -5.97 34.99 18.77
C PHE A 412 -6.53 35.99 19.77
N ILE A 413 -6.69 37.23 19.29
CA ILE A 413 -7.62 38.22 19.86
C ILE A 413 -8.71 38.57 18.83
N SER A 414 -9.74 39.31 19.24
CA SER A 414 -10.83 39.75 18.35
C SER A 414 -10.31 40.68 17.25
N GLY A 415 -10.74 40.45 16.02
CA GLY A 415 -10.36 41.23 14.83
C GLY A 415 -9.12 40.70 14.09
N GLU A 416 -8.62 39.53 14.44
CA GLU A 416 -7.47 38.91 13.78
C GLU A 416 -7.89 37.92 12.69
N ASN A 417 -7.14 37.91 11.59
CA ASN A 417 -7.48 37.12 10.43
C ASN A 417 -6.89 35.72 10.52
N TYR A 418 -7.62 34.70 10.05
CA TYR A 418 -7.17 33.32 10.14
C TYR A 418 -7.42 32.48 8.88
N ASN A 419 -6.65 31.39 8.79
CA ASN A 419 -6.90 30.26 7.90
C ASN A 419 -6.92 28.96 8.72
N VAL A 420 -7.81 28.02 8.35
CA VAL A 420 -7.81 26.64 8.87
C VAL A 420 -7.51 25.69 7.72
N TYR A 421 -6.37 25.01 7.77
CA TYR A 421 -5.87 24.11 6.73
C TYR A 421 -6.41 22.70 6.92
N THR A 422 -6.57 21.99 5.80
CA THR A 422 -6.99 20.58 5.76
C THR A 422 -5.89 19.61 6.22
N ASN A 423 -4.63 20.06 6.22
CA ASN A 423 -3.51 19.28 6.75
C ASN A 423 -3.58 19.23 8.29
N LYS A 424 -2.96 18.19 8.85
CA LYS A 424 -3.04 17.86 10.27
C LYS A 424 -1.66 17.84 10.91
N PHE A 425 -1.55 18.43 12.09
CA PHE A 425 -0.41 18.31 12.97
C PHE A 425 -0.73 17.32 14.08
N GLY A 426 0.16 16.36 14.31
CA GLY A 426 0.01 15.36 15.37
C GLY A 426 0.85 14.12 15.10
N SER A 427 0.84 13.19 16.06
CA SER A 427 1.56 11.92 15.92
C SER A 427 0.63 10.84 15.37
N VAL A 428 1.12 10.14 14.34
CA VAL A 428 0.54 8.88 13.85
C VAL A 428 1.14 7.73 14.62
N THR A 429 0.30 6.75 14.97
CA THR A 429 0.72 5.49 15.59
C THR A 429 0.86 4.42 14.51
N PHE A 430 1.99 3.74 14.47
CA PHE A 430 2.20 2.57 13.60
C PHE A 430 2.16 1.27 14.41
N GLU A 431 2.02 0.13 13.74
CA GLU A 431 1.98 -1.18 14.38
C GLU A 431 3.31 -1.51 15.10
N ASN A 432 4.48 -1.25 14.47
CA ASN A 432 5.77 -1.45 15.12
C ASN A 432 6.93 -0.69 14.44
N GLU A 433 7.14 0.58 14.77
CA GLU A 433 8.23 1.38 14.19
C GLU A 433 9.62 0.81 14.46
N GLY A 434 9.81 0.13 15.59
CA GLY A 434 11.11 -0.44 15.98
C GLY A 434 11.53 -1.63 15.12
N ALA A 435 10.62 -2.19 14.32
CA ALA A 435 10.85 -3.27 13.37
C ALA A 435 10.67 -2.83 11.91
N ASP A 436 10.69 -1.52 11.64
CA ASP A 436 10.42 -0.93 10.32
C ASP A 436 9.02 -1.28 9.77
N ASP A 437 8.05 -1.52 10.67
CA ASP A 437 6.65 -1.82 10.33
C ASP A 437 5.80 -0.55 10.49
N PHE A 438 5.52 0.08 9.36
CA PHE A 438 4.81 1.36 9.27
C PHE A 438 3.36 1.24 8.81
N HIS A 439 2.74 0.06 8.98
CA HIS A 439 1.28 -0.04 8.88
C HIS A 439 0.64 0.81 9.98
N LEU A 440 -0.49 1.43 9.68
CA LEU A 440 -1.23 2.26 10.61
C LEU A 440 -1.73 1.42 11.78
N GLY A 441 -1.34 1.83 12.98
CA GLY A 441 -1.78 1.18 14.21
C GLY A 441 -3.30 1.18 14.33
N SER A 442 -3.87 0.05 14.74
CA SER A 442 -5.33 -0.10 14.91
C SER A 442 -6.01 0.95 15.81
N GLY A 443 -5.25 1.57 16.73
CA GLY A 443 -5.72 2.65 17.61
C GLY A 443 -5.49 4.07 17.09
N ASP A 444 -4.91 4.25 15.91
CA ASP A 444 -4.67 5.56 15.34
C ASP A 444 -5.99 6.25 14.97
N THR A 445 -6.13 7.52 15.36
CA THR A 445 -7.32 8.35 15.10
C THR A 445 -7.02 9.58 14.26
N LEU A 446 -5.76 9.76 13.82
CA LEU A 446 -5.35 10.96 13.09
C LEU A 446 -5.32 10.70 11.57
N ALA A 447 -4.88 9.49 11.19
CA ALA A 447 -4.66 9.04 9.83
C ALA A 447 -5.71 8.04 9.34
N ARG A 448 -6.14 7.10 10.19
CA ARG A 448 -7.12 6.07 9.82
C ARG A 448 -8.49 6.66 9.46
N GLY A 449 -8.93 6.44 8.22
CA GLY A 449 -10.22 6.89 7.69
C GLY A 449 -10.37 8.41 7.55
N GLU A 450 -9.25 9.12 7.65
CA GLU A 450 -9.19 10.56 7.83
C GLU A 450 -8.62 11.31 6.61
N GLY A 451 -8.41 10.58 5.51
CA GLY A 451 -7.87 11.04 4.23
C GLY A 451 -8.94 11.51 3.25
N SER A 452 -8.49 12.24 2.24
CA SER A 452 -9.32 12.63 1.11
C SER A 452 -9.57 11.48 0.14
N ASP A 453 -10.78 11.36 -0.39
CA ASP A 453 -11.09 10.40 -1.45
C ASP A 453 -10.38 10.78 -2.76
N LEU A 454 -9.51 9.88 -3.25
CA LEU A 454 -8.76 10.05 -4.49
C LEU A 454 -9.22 9.09 -5.60
N SER A 455 -10.35 8.39 -5.44
CA SER A 455 -10.89 7.48 -6.45
C SER A 455 -11.13 8.18 -7.81
N GLY A 456 -11.47 9.48 -7.77
CA GLY A 456 -11.63 10.32 -8.95
C GLY A 456 -10.32 10.78 -9.63
N GLU A 457 -9.15 10.55 -9.02
CA GLU A 457 -7.85 10.87 -9.63
C GLU A 457 -7.43 9.80 -10.66
N GLY A 458 -8.00 8.59 -10.60
CA GLY A 458 -7.82 7.54 -11.61
C GLY A 458 -6.47 6.81 -11.57
N TYR A 459 -5.76 6.86 -10.43
CA TYR A 459 -4.42 6.27 -10.31
C TYR A 459 -4.39 4.93 -9.58
N PHE A 460 -5.21 4.73 -8.54
CA PHE A 460 -5.16 3.53 -7.71
C PHE A 460 -6.44 3.35 -6.89
N THR A 461 -6.64 2.13 -6.40
CA THR A 461 -7.79 1.73 -5.57
C THR A 461 -7.38 0.94 -4.34
N ASP A 462 -6.08 0.73 -4.15
CA ASP A 462 -5.47 -0.12 -3.15
C ASP A 462 -4.39 0.63 -2.35
N ASP A 463 -3.83 -0.04 -1.35
CA ASP A 463 -2.75 0.42 -0.49
C ASP A 463 -1.43 -0.33 -0.75
N VAL A 464 -0.43 -0.12 0.11
CA VAL A 464 0.92 -0.69 -0.03
C VAL A 464 0.94 -2.23 -0.09
N ASP A 465 -0.03 -2.90 0.51
CA ASP A 465 -0.17 -4.36 0.51
C ASP A 465 -0.98 -4.87 -0.70
N GLY A 466 -1.70 -3.95 -1.36
CA GLY A 466 -2.68 -4.28 -2.38
C GLY A 466 -4.09 -4.48 -1.81
N ASP A 467 -4.31 -4.12 -0.54
CA ASP A 467 -5.64 -4.13 0.07
C ASP A 467 -6.47 -2.95 -0.44
N ALA A 468 -7.77 -3.19 -0.64
CA ALA A 468 -8.67 -2.19 -1.20
C ALA A 468 -8.89 -1.00 -0.24
N ARG A 469 -8.99 0.20 -0.81
CA ARG A 469 -9.32 1.43 -0.08
C ARG A 469 -10.82 1.70 -0.08
N ASP A 470 -11.49 1.30 1.01
CA ASP A 470 -12.94 1.50 1.22
C ASP A 470 -13.26 2.82 1.94
N VAL A 471 -12.51 3.09 2.99
CA VAL A 471 -12.35 4.45 3.56
C VAL A 471 -10.98 4.92 3.08
N TRP A 472 -10.71 6.22 3.10
CA TRP A 472 -9.38 6.73 2.73
C TRP A 472 -8.63 7.09 3.98
N SER A 473 -7.56 6.37 4.27
CA SER A 473 -6.60 6.72 5.30
C SER A 473 -5.49 7.60 4.74
N ILE A 474 -4.84 8.34 5.63
CA ILE A 474 -3.65 9.14 5.30
C ILE A 474 -2.44 8.22 5.49
N GLY A 475 -1.61 8.06 4.45
CA GLY A 475 -0.43 7.21 4.46
C GLY A 475 -0.47 6.09 3.42
N ALA A 476 0.59 5.28 3.39
CA ALA A 476 0.75 4.19 2.43
C ALA A 476 -0.18 3.00 2.68
N ASP A 477 -0.55 2.78 3.94
CA ASP A 477 -1.46 1.73 4.39
C ASP A 477 -2.89 2.30 4.54
N GLU A 478 -3.91 1.48 4.30
CA GLU A 478 -5.30 1.84 4.60
C GLU A 478 -5.67 1.59 6.07
N GLY A 479 -4.82 0.90 6.83
CA GLY A 479 -5.01 0.67 8.26
C GLY A 479 -6.32 -0.03 8.47
N GLN A 480 -6.43 -1.29 8.01
CA GLN A 480 -7.68 -2.02 7.93
C GLN A 480 -8.58 -1.68 9.13
N SER A 481 -9.78 -1.16 8.85
CA SER A 481 -10.83 -1.16 9.86
C SER A 481 -10.89 -2.59 10.39
N GLY A 482 -10.85 -2.79 11.71
CA GLY A 482 -10.86 -4.11 12.36
C GLY A 482 -12.15 -4.92 12.15
N VAL A 483 -12.76 -4.78 10.97
CA VAL A 483 -13.83 -5.54 10.39
C VAL A 483 -13.18 -6.61 9.53
N THR A 484 -12.84 -7.74 10.14
CA THR A 484 -12.56 -8.95 9.36
C THR A 484 -13.86 -9.34 8.64
N THR A 485 -13.88 -9.21 7.31
CA THR A 485 -15.04 -9.58 6.48
C THR A 485 -14.89 -11.02 6.02
N TYR A 486 -15.85 -11.88 6.36
CA TYR A 486 -15.89 -13.27 5.87
C TYR A 486 -17.04 -13.45 4.87
N ASN A 487 -16.70 -13.69 3.61
CA ASN A 487 -17.65 -13.87 2.51
C ASN A 487 -17.84 -15.35 2.17
N GLY A 488 -19.10 -15.80 2.04
CA GLY A 488 -19.40 -17.15 1.56
C GLY A 488 -20.81 -17.31 0.98
N SER A 489 -20.90 -17.91 -0.20
CA SER A 489 -22.15 -18.34 -0.84
C SER A 489 -22.66 -19.70 -0.35
N ALA A 490 -21.91 -20.36 0.54
CA ALA A 490 -22.20 -21.65 1.17
C ALA A 490 -22.19 -21.53 2.71
N ALA A 491 -22.51 -22.62 3.42
CA ALA A 491 -22.49 -22.61 4.88
C ALA A 491 -21.08 -22.34 5.43
N ILE A 492 -20.94 -21.31 6.25
CA ILE A 492 -19.66 -20.94 6.90
C ILE A 492 -19.67 -21.53 8.31
N THR A 493 -18.63 -22.28 8.67
CA THR A 493 -18.42 -22.75 10.05
C THR A 493 -17.09 -22.20 10.56
N LEU A 494 -17.14 -21.39 11.62
CA LEU A 494 -15.96 -20.83 12.27
C LEU A 494 -15.61 -21.62 13.53
N ALA A 495 -14.32 -21.82 13.77
CA ALA A 495 -13.83 -22.49 14.97
C ALA A 495 -14.14 -21.67 16.24
N SER A 496 -13.88 -22.27 17.40
CA SER A 496 -14.05 -21.59 18.70
C SER A 496 -13.09 -20.41 18.81
N LEU A 497 -13.58 -19.24 19.23
CA LEU A 497 -12.77 -18.03 19.39
C LEU A 497 -12.55 -17.73 20.88
N SER A 498 -11.32 -17.36 21.24
CA SER A 498 -10.96 -16.90 22.57
C SER A 498 -10.38 -15.49 22.49
N VAL A 499 -10.99 -14.55 23.22
CA VAL A 499 -10.49 -13.19 23.38
C VAL A 499 -9.74 -13.11 24.72
N THR A 500 -8.42 -12.95 24.63
CA THR A 500 -7.49 -12.98 25.77
C THR A 500 -6.79 -11.64 26.03
N GLY A 501 -6.94 -10.65 25.14
CA GLY A 501 -6.38 -9.29 25.26
C GLY A 501 -7.45 -8.19 25.35
N SER A 502 -7.03 -6.94 25.61
CA SER A 502 -7.92 -5.77 25.61
C SER A 502 -8.01 -5.13 24.23
N GLY A 503 -9.22 -5.00 23.69
CA GLY A 503 -9.45 -4.40 22.36
C GLY A 503 -10.91 -4.44 21.94
N THR A 504 -11.20 -3.84 20.79
CA THR A 504 -12.51 -3.90 20.11
C THR A 504 -12.39 -4.78 18.88
N TYR A 505 -13.27 -5.76 18.72
CA TYR A 505 -13.31 -6.65 17.55
C TYR A 505 -14.72 -6.67 16.94
N THR A 506 -14.82 -6.25 15.67
CA THR A 506 -16.10 -5.92 15.01
C THR A 506 -16.23 -6.66 13.66
N PRO A 507 -16.23 -7.99 13.63
CA PRO A 507 -16.23 -8.74 12.37
C PRO A 507 -17.56 -8.55 11.62
N LEU A 508 -17.50 -8.50 10.29
CA LEU A 508 -18.66 -8.53 9.42
C LEU A 508 -18.77 -9.92 8.78
N TYR A 509 -19.93 -10.55 8.94
CA TYR A 509 -20.24 -11.82 8.32
C TYR A 509 -21.38 -11.67 7.33
N GLU A 510 -21.13 -11.99 6.06
CA GLU A 510 -22.15 -11.98 5.02
C GLU A 510 -22.44 -13.42 4.55
N ALA A 511 -23.68 -13.89 4.74
CA ALA A 511 -24.07 -15.22 4.27
C ALA A 511 -25.54 -15.31 3.85
N THR A 512 -25.80 -15.99 2.73
CA THR A 512 -27.15 -16.20 2.18
C THR A 512 -27.84 -17.48 2.66
N VAL A 513 -27.14 -18.37 3.40
CA VAL A 513 -27.64 -19.70 3.79
C VAL A 513 -27.58 -19.98 5.31
N THR A 514 -26.43 -20.38 5.85
CA THR A 514 -26.26 -20.70 7.28
C THR A 514 -24.85 -20.34 7.75
N LEU A 515 -24.74 -19.55 8.81
CA LEU A 515 -23.48 -19.23 9.49
C LEU A 515 -23.48 -19.91 10.86
N THR A 516 -22.48 -20.75 11.14
CA THR A 516 -22.28 -21.36 12.46
C THR A 516 -21.00 -20.81 13.09
N LEU A 517 -21.15 -20.07 14.18
CA LEU A 517 -20.04 -19.64 15.02
C LEU A 517 -19.78 -20.71 16.08
N GLY A 518 -18.52 -21.12 16.25
CA GLY A 518 -18.10 -21.95 17.37
C GLY A 518 -18.31 -21.25 18.73
N SER A 519 -17.88 -21.88 19.82
CA SER A 519 -17.99 -21.28 21.15
C SER A 519 -17.12 -20.02 21.24
N LEU A 520 -17.63 -18.96 21.88
CA LEU A 520 -16.90 -17.73 22.15
C LEU A 520 -16.59 -17.62 23.65
N SER A 521 -15.31 -17.40 23.98
CA SER A 521 -14.85 -17.18 25.34
C SER A 521 -14.16 -15.82 25.48
N VAL A 522 -14.74 -14.92 26.28
CA VAL A 522 -14.16 -13.61 26.59
C VAL A 522 -13.60 -13.65 28.01
N THR A 523 -12.27 -13.61 28.13
CA THR A 523 -11.55 -13.80 29.40
C THR A 523 -10.78 -12.57 29.88
N ALA A 524 -10.72 -11.52 29.07
CA ALA A 524 -10.14 -10.21 29.39
C ALA A 524 -11.12 -9.06 29.08
N ALA A 525 -10.84 -7.84 29.55
CA ALA A 525 -11.70 -6.68 29.32
C ALA A 525 -11.65 -6.24 27.85
N GLY A 526 -12.77 -6.32 27.13
CA GLY A 526 -12.83 -6.02 25.70
C GLY A 526 -14.26 -5.92 25.15
N THR A 527 -14.41 -5.41 23.93
CA THR A 527 -15.69 -5.24 23.25
C THR A 527 -15.75 -6.12 22.00
N TYR A 528 -16.77 -6.97 21.88
CA TYR A 528 -16.98 -7.84 20.71
C TYR A 528 -18.34 -7.51 20.09
N THR A 529 -18.33 -6.98 18.87
CA THR A 529 -19.54 -6.44 18.21
C THR A 529 -19.70 -7.00 16.80
N PRO A 530 -20.02 -8.30 16.64
CA PRO A 530 -20.22 -8.91 15.33
C PRO A 530 -21.44 -8.33 14.63
N LEU A 531 -21.27 -8.03 13.34
CA LEU A 531 -22.35 -7.65 12.44
C LEU A 531 -22.61 -8.80 11.47
N TYR A 532 -23.85 -9.26 11.38
CA TYR A 532 -24.28 -10.26 10.42
C TYR A 532 -25.23 -9.62 9.40
N GLN A 533 -24.92 -9.70 8.12
CA GLN A 533 -25.79 -9.19 7.04
C GLN A 533 -26.14 -10.34 6.09
N GLY A 534 -27.41 -10.73 6.02
CA GLY A 534 -27.81 -11.85 5.17
C GLY A 534 -29.27 -12.26 5.30
N SER A 535 -29.76 -13.14 4.42
CA SER A 535 -31.10 -13.73 4.52
C SER A 535 -31.10 -15.12 5.17
N GLY A 536 -29.93 -15.62 5.59
CA GLY A 536 -29.71 -16.96 6.11
C GLY A 536 -30.02 -17.16 7.61
N THR A 537 -29.63 -18.33 8.13
CA THR A 537 -29.71 -18.67 9.57
C THR A 537 -28.37 -18.47 10.26
N LEU A 538 -28.34 -17.71 11.36
CA LEU A 538 -27.18 -17.59 12.25
C LEU A 538 -27.32 -18.58 13.42
N THR A 539 -26.32 -19.43 13.63
CA THR A 539 -26.18 -20.28 14.81
C THR A 539 -24.94 -19.86 15.59
N VAL A 540 -25.10 -19.48 16.86
CA VAL A 540 -23.99 -19.15 17.74
C VAL A 540 -23.80 -20.29 18.74
N GLY A 541 -22.57 -20.80 18.88
CA GLY A 541 -22.20 -21.80 19.88
C GLY A 541 -22.35 -21.30 21.33
N SER A 542 -21.81 -22.06 22.29
CA SER A 542 -21.87 -21.65 23.69
C SER A 542 -21.02 -20.41 23.95
N LEU A 543 -21.56 -19.49 24.75
CA LEU A 543 -20.94 -18.21 25.04
C LEU A 543 -20.55 -18.13 26.52
N ILE A 544 -19.27 -17.87 26.79
CA ILE A 544 -18.70 -17.78 28.14
C ILE A 544 -18.08 -16.40 28.32
N VAL A 545 -18.62 -15.60 29.24
CA VAL A 545 -18.11 -14.26 29.57
C VAL A 545 -17.58 -14.27 31.00
N ALA A 546 -16.27 -14.07 31.16
CA ALA A 546 -15.57 -14.14 32.44
C ALA A 546 -14.98 -12.79 32.91
N ALA A 547 -15.07 -11.72 32.09
CA ALA A 547 -14.56 -10.38 32.40
C ALA A 547 -15.53 -9.27 31.92
N ALA A 548 -15.27 -8.01 32.30
CA ALA A 548 -16.09 -6.86 31.90
C ALA A 548 -15.98 -6.58 30.40
N GLY A 549 -17.09 -6.65 29.69
CA GLY A 549 -17.16 -6.42 28.25
C GLY A 549 -18.57 -6.15 27.76
N THR A 550 -18.66 -5.57 26.57
CA THR A 550 -19.91 -5.33 25.84
C THR A 550 -19.98 -6.28 24.66
N LEU A 551 -21.14 -6.92 24.49
CA LEU A 551 -21.41 -7.82 23.38
C LEU A 551 -22.74 -7.45 22.72
N SER A 552 -22.68 -7.14 21.42
CA SER A 552 -23.84 -6.80 20.60
C SER A 552 -23.82 -7.61 19.31
N TYR A 553 -24.97 -8.18 18.96
CA TYR A 553 -25.21 -8.79 17.65
C TYR A 553 -26.21 -7.93 16.90
N GLN A 554 -25.98 -7.65 15.63
CA GLN A 554 -26.96 -7.05 14.73
C GLN A 554 -27.06 -7.95 13.50
N GLY A 555 -28.27 -8.25 13.05
CA GLY A 555 -28.44 -8.92 11.76
C GLY A 555 -29.86 -9.24 11.36
N THR A 556 -30.04 -9.39 10.04
CA THR A 556 -31.28 -9.79 9.37
C THR A 556 -31.27 -11.33 9.15
N GLY A 557 -32.41 -12.03 9.34
CA GLY A 557 -32.50 -13.51 9.21
C GLY A 557 -33.09 -14.25 10.42
N SER A 558 -32.94 -15.59 10.46
CA SER A 558 -33.31 -16.42 11.63
C SER A 558 -32.09 -16.66 12.54
N LEU A 559 -32.29 -16.70 13.86
CA LEU A 559 -31.21 -16.80 14.85
C LEU A 559 -31.44 -17.94 15.85
N THR A 560 -30.41 -18.77 16.04
CA THR A 560 -30.30 -19.72 17.15
C THR A 560 -29.08 -19.39 18.01
N VAL A 561 -29.30 -19.07 19.28
CA VAL A 561 -28.22 -18.80 20.24
C VAL A 561 -28.06 -19.98 21.19
N GLY A 562 -26.84 -20.51 21.29
CA GLY A 562 -26.44 -21.51 22.27
C GLY A 562 -26.50 -20.99 23.72
N SER A 563 -26.08 -21.80 24.69
CA SER A 563 -26.15 -21.42 26.10
C SER A 563 -25.25 -20.22 26.41
N LEU A 564 -25.76 -19.25 27.17
CA LEU A 564 -24.99 -18.10 27.69
C LEU A 564 -24.66 -18.32 29.17
N SER A 565 -23.36 -18.29 29.50
CA SER A 565 -22.84 -18.34 30.87
C SER A 565 -22.05 -17.07 31.20
N VAL A 566 -22.56 -16.27 32.14
CA VAL A 566 -21.90 -15.03 32.62
C VAL A 566 -21.38 -15.25 34.04
N SER A 567 -20.06 -15.06 34.22
CA SER A 567 -19.35 -15.27 35.50
C SER A 567 -18.56 -14.05 35.99
N GLY A 568 -18.38 -13.02 35.15
CA GLY A 568 -17.75 -11.73 35.50
C GLY A 568 -18.74 -10.54 35.46
N ALA A 569 -18.29 -9.35 35.86
CA ALA A 569 -19.09 -8.11 35.80
C ALA A 569 -19.16 -7.58 34.36
N ALA A 570 -20.14 -8.04 33.58
CA ALA A 570 -20.27 -7.74 32.15
C ALA A 570 -21.65 -7.18 31.79
N THR A 571 -21.70 -6.35 30.74
CA THR A 571 -22.96 -5.82 30.20
C THR A 571 -23.26 -6.53 28.88
N TYR A 572 -24.33 -7.32 28.85
CA TYR A 572 -24.81 -7.98 27.62
C TYR A 572 -26.02 -7.23 27.05
N THR A 573 -25.88 -6.63 25.88
CA THR A 573 -26.95 -5.85 25.22
C THR A 573 -27.20 -6.40 23.82
N PRO A 574 -27.96 -7.48 23.67
CA PRO A 574 -28.30 -8.00 22.35
C PRO A 574 -29.33 -7.10 21.66
N LEU A 575 -29.13 -6.79 20.37
CA LEU A 575 -30.08 -6.04 19.55
C LEU A 575 -30.41 -6.81 18.26
N TYR A 576 -31.47 -7.61 18.29
CA TYR A 576 -31.90 -8.37 17.11
C TYR A 576 -32.92 -7.59 16.28
N GLN A 577 -32.67 -7.44 14.98
CA GLN A 577 -33.59 -6.78 14.04
C GLN A 577 -33.71 -7.61 12.76
N GLY A 578 -34.77 -8.41 12.62
CA GLY A 578 -34.95 -9.29 11.47
C GLY A 578 -36.37 -9.82 11.28
N THR A 579 -36.61 -10.48 10.15
CA THR A 579 -37.91 -11.04 9.74
C THR A 579 -38.06 -12.55 10.03
N GLY A 580 -37.03 -13.19 10.61
CA GLY A 580 -36.96 -14.64 10.85
C GLY A 580 -37.33 -15.08 12.29
N THR A 581 -37.06 -16.36 12.60
CA THR A 581 -37.39 -16.97 13.91
C THR A 581 -36.23 -16.82 14.89
N LEU A 582 -36.52 -16.51 16.17
CA LEU A 582 -35.53 -16.42 17.25
C LEU A 582 -35.65 -17.60 18.23
N THR A 583 -34.58 -18.37 18.40
CA THR A 583 -34.47 -19.44 19.40
C THR A 583 -33.29 -19.16 20.33
N VAL A 584 -33.53 -19.14 21.64
CA VAL A 584 -32.50 -18.88 22.66
C VAL A 584 -32.45 -20.07 23.62
N ALA A 585 -31.27 -20.67 23.78
CA ALA A 585 -31.03 -21.72 24.78
C ALA A 585 -30.96 -21.15 26.21
N ALA A 586 -30.76 -22.00 27.22
CA ALA A 586 -30.78 -21.59 28.63
C ALA A 586 -29.73 -20.50 28.97
N LEU A 587 -30.16 -19.49 29.71
CA LEU A 587 -29.33 -18.43 30.29
C LEU A 587 -28.91 -18.81 31.72
N SER A 588 -27.62 -18.71 32.04
CA SER A 588 -27.07 -18.90 33.38
C SER A 588 -26.20 -17.70 33.77
N VAL A 589 -26.60 -16.97 34.82
CA VAL A 589 -25.85 -15.83 35.37
C VAL A 589 -25.40 -16.18 36.78
N THR A 590 -24.09 -16.12 37.02
CA THR A 590 -23.48 -16.46 38.33
C THR A 590 -22.59 -15.36 38.90
N GLY A 591 -22.26 -14.33 38.09
CA GLY A 591 -21.54 -13.13 38.52
C GLY A 591 -22.47 -11.96 38.90
N ALA A 592 -21.90 -10.88 39.44
CA ALA A 592 -22.61 -9.62 39.64
C ALA A 592 -22.67 -8.86 38.31
N GLY A 593 -23.85 -8.82 37.69
CA GLY A 593 -24.14 -8.12 36.43
C GLY A 593 -25.53 -7.52 36.45
#